data_AF-A0A961Z8B4-F1
#
_entry.id   AF-A0A961Z8B4-F1
#
_cell.length_a   1.000
_cell.length_b   1.000
_cell.length_c   1.000
_cell.angle_alpha   90.00
_cell.angle_beta   90.00
_cell.angle_gamma   90.00
#
_symmetry.space_group_name_H-M   'P 1'
#
loop_
_entity.id
_entity.type
_entity.pdbx_description
1 polymer ?
#
loop_
_entity_poly.entity_id
_entity_poly.type
_entity_poly.pdbx_seq_one_letter_code
_entity_poly.pdbx_strand_id
1 'polypeptide(L)'
;MVTASADPREVEYVIESADGSTRHEWRKPQPKVEEVKEAILEILERDGLALLALNAAMYAADKTDRIASLRVRMRDTRANQTIWSFAAAKSLAVALNPVPVADLVGGSAVDISMVVTLAHIYGLDMTWAKARGLIQSIGKAAGWMLATEYATHVASGAFKAATLGWGTALTAVPQGAAAGYGSYIVGQAAKYYFEHGASWGDEAPKSVVRRILENTDKDSVLTSLREEIQRKMARNKYADQNE
;
A
#
# COMPACT_ATOMS: atom_id res chain seq x y z
N MET A 1 35.77 11.60 44.53
CA MET A 1 36.92 10.77 44.16
C MET A 1 36.59 10.18 42.79
N VAL A 2 37.49 10.27 41.80
CA VAL A 2 37.23 9.69 40.47
C VAL A 2 37.51 8.19 40.57
N THR A 3 36.44 7.39 40.60
CA THR A 3 36.44 5.93 40.87
C THR A 3 36.89 5.10 39.67
N ALA A 4 36.84 5.67 38.47
CA ALA A 4 37.35 5.04 37.26
C ALA A 4 37.93 6.07 36.30
N SER A 5 38.97 5.70 35.56
CA SER A 5 39.64 6.59 34.62
C SER A 5 40.01 5.84 33.35
N ALA A 6 39.27 6.12 32.28
CA ALA A 6 39.54 5.55 30.96
C ALA A 6 40.81 6.14 30.30
N ASP A 7 41.16 7.37 30.63
CA ASP A 7 42.37 8.04 30.15
C ASP A 7 43.07 8.81 31.29
N PRO A 8 43.82 8.11 32.17
CA PRO A 8 44.46 8.74 33.32
C PRO A 8 45.60 9.68 32.89
N ARG A 9 45.71 10.81 33.60
CA ARG A 9 46.80 11.78 33.40
C ARG A 9 48.15 11.18 33.78
N GLU A 10 49.21 11.64 33.12
CA GLU A 10 50.59 11.26 33.45
C GLU A 10 50.93 11.63 34.89
N VAL A 11 51.66 10.73 35.55
CA VAL A 11 52.12 10.89 36.92
C VAL A 11 53.59 10.53 37.00
N GLU A 12 54.30 11.19 37.91
CA GLU A 12 55.73 11.01 38.13
C GLU A 12 55.98 9.78 39.02
N TYR A 13 56.81 8.86 38.53
CA TYR A 13 57.30 7.70 39.28
C TYR A 13 58.73 7.97 39.74
N VAL A 14 58.99 7.80 41.03
CA VAL A 14 60.34 7.82 41.60
C VAL A 14 60.79 6.38 41.75
N ILE A 15 61.81 5.99 40.99
CA ILE A 15 62.38 4.64 41.00
C ILE A 15 63.67 4.68 41.82
N GLU A 16 63.68 3.95 42.93
CA GLU A 16 64.85 3.79 43.79
C GLU A 16 65.58 2.50 43.41
N SER A 17 66.86 2.64 43.06
CA SER A 17 67.74 1.54 42.65
C SER A 17 68.32 0.84 43.88
N ALA A 18 68.77 -0.41 43.71
CA ALA A 18 69.35 -1.21 44.81
C ALA A 18 70.63 -0.61 45.42
N ASP A 19 71.22 0.39 44.77
CA ASP A 19 72.37 1.17 45.23
C ASP A 19 71.99 2.45 45.99
N GLY A 20 70.70 2.72 46.19
CA GLY A 20 70.17 3.91 46.88
C GLY A 20 70.04 5.16 46.01
N SER A 21 70.27 5.07 44.69
CA SER A 21 70.04 6.18 43.76
C SER A 21 68.57 6.27 43.32
N THR A 22 68.00 7.48 43.28
CA THR A 22 66.64 7.73 42.79
C THR A 22 66.61 8.39 41.42
N ARG A 23 65.72 7.91 40.53
CA ARG A 23 65.44 8.49 39.21
C ARG A 23 63.95 8.82 39.08
N HIS A 24 63.65 9.98 38.52
CA HIS A 24 62.30 10.46 38.24
C HIS A 24 61.91 10.14 36.78
N GLU A 25 60.70 9.60 36.57
CA GLU A 25 60.18 9.29 35.25
C GLU A 25 58.67 9.57 35.17
N TRP A 26 58.24 10.38 34.20
CA TRP A 26 56.83 10.60 33.93
C TRP A 26 56.27 9.44 33.12
N ARG A 27 55.23 8.77 33.64
CA ARG A 27 54.55 7.67 32.94
C ARG A 27 53.06 7.87 32.98
N LYS A 28 52.41 7.46 31.89
CA LYS A 28 50.95 7.37 31.82
C LYS A 28 50.49 6.07 32.47
N PRO A 29 49.69 6.10 33.55
CA PRO A 29 49.16 4.90 34.17
C PRO A 29 48.26 4.14 33.20
N GLN A 30 48.08 2.85 33.48
CA GLN A 30 47.04 2.08 32.79
C GLN A 30 45.65 2.59 33.21
N PRO A 31 44.66 2.56 32.30
CA PRO A 31 43.27 2.86 32.62
C PRO A 31 42.79 2.07 33.84
N LYS A 32 42.06 2.74 34.73
CA LYS A 32 41.43 2.10 35.90
C LYS A 32 39.97 1.83 35.57
N VAL A 33 39.66 0.55 35.35
CA VAL A 33 38.33 0.08 34.91
C VAL A 33 37.74 -0.97 35.86
N GLU A 34 38.49 -1.38 36.86
CA GLU A 34 38.17 -2.46 37.80
C GLU A 34 36.86 -2.19 38.53
N GLU A 35 36.67 -0.98 39.06
CA GLU A 35 35.45 -0.61 39.78
C GLU A 35 34.22 -0.55 38.87
N VAL A 36 34.38 -0.14 37.60
CA VAL A 36 33.30 -0.19 36.60
C VAL A 36 32.94 -1.63 36.25
N LYS A 37 33.96 -2.49 36.14
CA LYS A 37 33.76 -3.91 35.84
C LYS A 37 33.03 -4.60 36.99
N GLU A 38 33.40 -4.33 38.24
CA GLU A 38 32.71 -4.84 39.42
C GLU A 38 31.25 -4.37 39.46
N ALA A 39 31.00 -3.08 39.22
CA ALA A 39 29.64 -2.55 39.16
C ALA A 39 28.79 -3.20 38.05
N ILE A 40 29.38 -3.46 36.87
CA ILE A 40 28.68 -4.18 35.79
C ILE A 40 28.37 -5.62 36.19
N LEU A 41 29.31 -6.32 36.83
CA LEU A 41 29.12 -7.69 37.30
C LEU A 41 28.03 -7.75 38.38
N GLU A 42 28.02 -6.82 39.32
CA GLU A 42 27.00 -6.73 40.37
C GLU A 42 25.60 -6.52 39.76
N ILE A 43 25.48 -5.63 38.77
CA ILE A 43 24.22 -5.41 38.04
C ILE A 43 23.81 -6.66 37.24
N LEU A 44 24.74 -7.35 36.60
CA LEU A 44 24.46 -8.57 35.84
C LEU A 44 24.04 -9.74 36.74
N GLU A 45 24.67 -9.89 37.90
CA GLU A 45 24.30 -10.90 38.89
C GLU A 45 22.92 -10.63 39.47
N ARG A 46 22.59 -9.36 39.76
CA ARG A 46 21.29 -8.98 40.32
C ARG A 46 20.16 -9.01 39.30
N ASP A 47 20.38 -8.41 38.13
CA ASP A 47 19.31 -8.05 37.18
C ASP A 47 19.50 -8.66 35.78
N GLY A 48 20.51 -9.49 35.56
CA GLY A 48 20.90 -9.97 34.21
C GLY A 48 19.77 -10.65 33.42
N LEU A 49 18.93 -11.46 34.07
CA LEU A 49 17.77 -12.10 33.43
C LEU A 49 16.71 -11.07 33.02
N ALA A 50 16.48 -10.04 33.85
CA ALA A 50 15.53 -8.97 33.53
C ALA A 50 16.05 -8.10 32.37
N LEU A 51 17.35 -7.82 32.33
CA LEU A 51 17.99 -7.11 31.22
C LEU A 51 17.92 -7.89 29.89
N LEU A 52 18.12 -9.21 29.94
CA LEU A 52 17.98 -10.07 28.77
C LEU A 52 16.53 -10.10 28.26
N ALA A 53 15.57 -10.24 29.18
CA ALA A 53 14.14 -10.20 28.84
C ALA A 53 13.74 -8.85 28.23
N LEU A 54 14.23 -7.73 28.79
CA LEU A 54 13.98 -6.39 28.26
C LEU A 54 14.59 -6.20 26.87
N ASN A 55 15.83 -6.63 26.66
CA ASN A 55 16.49 -6.54 25.35
C ASN A 55 15.76 -7.41 24.31
N ALA A 56 15.37 -8.64 24.67
CA ALA A 56 14.56 -9.49 23.81
C ALA A 56 13.19 -8.88 23.50
N ALA A 57 12.52 -8.24 24.48
CA ALA A 57 11.25 -7.55 24.30
C ALA A 57 11.40 -6.33 23.37
N MET A 58 12.43 -5.50 23.56
CA MET A 58 12.72 -4.37 22.67
C MET A 58 13.06 -4.82 21.25
N TYR A 59 13.87 -5.87 21.10
CA TYR A 59 14.20 -6.46 19.80
C TYR A 59 12.95 -7.03 19.10
N ALA A 60 12.10 -7.75 19.84
CA ALA A 60 10.85 -8.28 19.33
C ALA A 60 9.88 -7.15 18.93
N ALA A 61 9.79 -6.07 19.72
CA ALA A 61 8.97 -4.90 19.40
C ALA A 61 9.46 -4.20 18.12
N ASP A 62 10.74 -3.87 18.01
CA ASP A 62 11.33 -3.22 16.82
C ASP A 62 11.15 -4.06 15.55
N LYS A 63 11.33 -5.38 15.65
CA LYS A 63 11.06 -6.30 14.52
C LYS A 63 9.59 -6.34 14.16
N THR A 64 8.70 -6.33 15.15
CA THR A 64 7.25 -6.35 14.94
C THR A 64 6.78 -5.09 14.21
N ASP A 65 7.27 -3.90 14.60
CA ASP A 65 6.89 -2.63 13.98
C ASP A 65 7.39 -2.50 12.53
N ARG A 66 8.63 -2.96 12.27
CA ARG A 66 9.19 -3.03 10.91
C ARG A 66 8.38 -3.98 10.02
N ILE A 67 7.99 -5.15 10.55
CA ILE A 67 7.18 -6.14 9.84
C ILE A 67 5.76 -5.60 9.61
N ALA A 68 5.17 -4.91 10.60
CA ALA A 68 3.85 -4.30 10.48
C ALA A 68 3.80 -3.25 9.36
N SER A 69 4.75 -2.30 9.35
CA SER A 69 4.83 -1.27 8.31
C SER A 69 5.10 -1.84 6.91
N LEU A 70 5.93 -2.89 6.81
CA LEU A 70 6.17 -3.60 5.55
C LEU A 70 4.91 -4.36 5.08
N ARG A 71 4.18 -4.99 6.00
CA ARG A 71 2.92 -5.69 5.71
C ARG A 71 1.85 -4.72 5.21
N VAL A 72 1.76 -3.52 5.78
CA VAL A 72 0.87 -2.44 5.32
C VAL A 72 1.24 -2.02 3.89
N ARG A 73 2.52 -1.72 3.61
CA ARG A 73 2.95 -1.34 2.25
C ARG A 73 2.74 -2.45 1.21
N MET A 74 3.00 -3.70 1.59
CA MET A 74 2.75 -4.84 0.70
C MET A 74 1.26 -5.02 0.40
N ARG A 75 0.38 -4.78 1.39
CA ARG A 75 -1.07 -4.79 1.20
C ARG A 75 -1.51 -3.69 0.25
N ASP A 76 -1.01 -2.47 0.44
CA ASP A 76 -1.31 -1.32 -0.42
C ASP A 76 -0.93 -1.57 -1.89
N THR A 77 0.29 -2.06 -2.12
CA THR A 77 0.78 -2.37 -3.47
C THR A 77 -0.07 -3.45 -4.14
N ARG A 78 -0.37 -4.55 -3.42
CA ARG A 78 -1.21 -5.64 -3.92
C ARG A 78 -2.64 -5.18 -4.19
N ALA A 79 -3.20 -4.35 -3.33
CA ALA A 79 -4.53 -3.77 -3.51
C ALA A 79 -4.59 -2.93 -4.79
N ASN A 80 -3.61 -2.02 -4.99
CA ASN A 80 -3.55 -1.19 -6.20
C ASN A 80 -3.37 -2.02 -7.48
N GLN A 81 -2.52 -3.05 -7.46
CA GLN A 81 -2.35 -3.98 -8.60
C GLN A 81 -3.66 -4.74 -8.89
N THR A 82 -4.36 -5.17 -7.85
CA THR A 82 -5.66 -5.86 -7.98
C THR A 82 -6.69 -4.93 -8.62
N ILE A 83 -6.82 -3.71 -8.10
CA ILE A 83 -7.74 -2.69 -8.63
C ILE A 83 -7.44 -2.43 -10.10
N TRP A 84 -6.18 -2.21 -10.46
CA TRP A 84 -5.77 -2.00 -11.85
C TRP A 84 -6.13 -3.17 -12.75
N SER A 85 -5.85 -4.41 -12.31
CA SER A 85 -6.12 -5.62 -13.09
C SER A 85 -7.61 -5.80 -13.37
N PHE A 86 -8.46 -5.60 -12.35
CA PHE A 86 -9.91 -5.69 -12.50
C PHE A 86 -10.48 -4.53 -13.34
N ALA A 87 -9.96 -3.32 -13.17
CA ALA A 87 -10.33 -2.17 -14.00
C ALA A 87 -9.99 -2.40 -15.48
N ALA A 88 -8.80 -2.93 -15.78
CA ALA A 88 -8.39 -3.30 -17.12
C ALA A 88 -9.25 -4.45 -17.69
N ALA A 89 -9.58 -5.46 -16.89
CA ALA A 89 -10.46 -6.55 -17.29
C ALA A 89 -11.88 -6.04 -17.62
N LYS A 90 -12.44 -5.17 -16.78
CA LYS A 90 -13.74 -4.52 -17.02
C LYS A 90 -13.72 -3.64 -18.26
N SER A 91 -12.65 -2.85 -18.43
CA SER A 91 -12.40 -2.05 -19.62
C SER A 91 -12.44 -2.88 -20.89
N LEU A 92 -11.73 -4.01 -20.90
CA LEU A 92 -11.69 -4.91 -22.05
C LEU A 92 -13.04 -5.59 -22.28
N ALA A 93 -13.70 -6.07 -21.23
CA ALA A 93 -14.99 -6.74 -21.34
C ALA A 93 -16.05 -5.84 -21.99
N VAL A 94 -16.11 -4.56 -21.57
CA VAL A 94 -17.04 -3.57 -22.14
C VAL A 94 -16.63 -3.17 -23.57
N ALA A 95 -15.34 -3.11 -23.87
CA ALA A 95 -14.88 -2.81 -25.24
C ALA A 95 -15.15 -3.96 -26.22
N LEU A 96 -15.02 -5.22 -25.79
CA LEU A 96 -15.23 -6.38 -26.66
C LEU A 96 -16.71 -6.70 -26.87
N ASN A 97 -17.55 -6.46 -25.86
CA ASN A 97 -18.98 -6.68 -25.95
C ASN A 97 -19.73 -5.50 -25.32
N PRO A 98 -20.17 -4.51 -26.13
CA PRO A 98 -20.91 -3.34 -25.66
C PRO A 98 -22.37 -3.66 -25.27
N VAL A 99 -22.71 -4.94 -25.05
CA VAL A 99 -23.98 -5.28 -24.39
C VAL A 99 -23.98 -4.61 -23.01
N PRO A 100 -25.05 -3.91 -22.63
CA PRO A 100 -25.19 -3.38 -21.28
C PRO A 100 -25.29 -4.59 -20.36
N VAL A 101 -24.17 -5.04 -19.80
CA VAL A 101 -24.10 -6.21 -18.93
C VAL A 101 -24.77 -5.86 -17.62
N ALA A 102 -26.10 -5.92 -17.68
CA ALA A 102 -27.12 -6.01 -16.67
C ALA A 102 -26.82 -5.31 -15.33
N ASP A 103 -27.57 -4.22 -15.14
CA ASP A 103 -27.85 -3.50 -13.91
C ASP A 103 -26.68 -2.75 -13.26
N LEU A 104 -26.54 -1.51 -13.74
CA LEU A 104 -25.94 -0.34 -13.08
C LEU A 104 -26.34 -0.17 -11.59
N VAL A 105 -27.33 -0.93 -11.11
CA VAL A 105 -27.91 -0.83 -9.77
C VAL A 105 -27.15 -1.62 -8.71
N GLY A 106 -26.21 -2.53 -9.05
CA GLY A 106 -25.50 -3.28 -8.01
C GLY A 106 -24.12 -3.86 -8.31
N GLY A 107 -23.39 -3.27 -9.26
CA GLY A 107 -22.01 -3.68 -9.58
C GLY A 107 -21.96 -4.92 -10.47
N SER A 108 -21.00 -4.95 -11.40
CA SER A 108 -20.78 -6.13 -12.23
C SER A 108 -20.16 -7.26 -11.40
N ALA A 109 -20.25 -8.51 -11.86
CA ALA A 109 -19.54 -9.63 -11.23
C ALA A 109 -18.03 -9.37 -11.11
N VAL A 110 -17.46 -8.59 -12.03
CA VAL A 110 -16.06 -8.14 -12.01
C VAL A 110 -15.80 -7.21 -10.83
N ASP A 111 -16.64 -6.21 -10.60
CA ASP A 111 -16.49 -5.29 -9.46
C ASP A 111 -16.70 -6.00 -8.11
N ILE A 112 -17.68 -6.90 -8.04
CA ILE A 112 -17.95 -7.67 -6.81
C ILE A 112 -16.74 -8.56 -6.48
N SER A 113 -16.19 -9.25 -7.49
CA SER A 113 -15.00 -10.09 -7.33
C SER A 113 -13.79 -9.27 -6.89
N MET A 114 -13.61 -8.07 -7.44
CA MET A 114 -12.56 -7.13 -7.03
C MET A 114 -12.70 -6.76 -5.55
N VAL A 115 -13.90 -6.37 -5.11
CA VAL A 115 -14.15 -5.95 -3.71
C VAL A 115 -13.96 -7.11 -2.74
N VAL A 116 -14.42 -8.32 -3.10
CA VAL A 116 -14.18 -9.53 -2.30
C VAL A 116 -12.67 -9.83 -2.22
N THR A 117 -11.94 -9.72 -3.33
CA THR A 117 -10.48 -9.94 -3.36
C THR A 117 -9.74 -8.91 -2.50
N LEU A 118 -10.15 -7.64 -2.55
CA LEU A 118 -9.60 -6.59 -1.71
C LEU A 118 -9.82 -6.88 -0.23
N ALA A 119 -11.02 -7.30 0.18
CA ALA A 119 -11.28 -7.67 1.56
C ALA A 119 -10.31 -8.76 2.07
N HIS A 120 -10.04 -9.78 1.26
CA HIS A 120 -9.06 -10.83 1.60
C HIS A 120 -7.62 -10.29 1.74
N ILE A 121 -7.21 -9.30 0.92
CA ILE A 121 -5.89 -8.64 1.06
C ILE A 121 -5.75 -7.96 2.43
N TYR A 122 -6.85 -7.36 2.91
CA TYR A 122 -6.91 -6.72 4.23
C TYR A 122 -7.20 -7.70 5.38
N GLY A 123 -7.45 -8.98 5.09
CA GLY A 123 -7.72 -10.02 6.10
C GLY A 123 -9.14 -9.99 6.63
N LEU A 124 -10.10 -9.54 5.81
CA LEU A 124 -11.52 -9.41 6.16
C LEU A 124 -12.35 -10.42 5.36
N ASP A 125 -13.29 -11.08 6.03
CA ASP A 125 -14.26 -11.96 5.38
C ASP A 125 -15.36 -11.15 4.71
N MET A 126 -15.51 -11.32 3.40
CA MET A 126 -16.48 -10.59 2.59
C MET A 126 -17.30 -11.53 1.73
N THR A 127 -18.63 -11.47 1.88
CA THR A 127 -19.57 -12.18 1.00
C THR A 127 -19.91 -11.33 -0.22
N TRP A 128 -20.34 -11.98 -1.30
CA TRP A 128 -20.79 -11.30 -2.51
C TRP A 128 -21.92 -10.29 -2.25
N ALA A 129 -22.86 -10.63 -1.36
CA ALA A 129 -23.98 -9.75 -1.00
C ALA A 129 -23.50 -8.48 -0.28
N LYS A 130 -22.56 -8.61 0.68
CA LYS A 130 -21.98 -7.46 1.38
C LYS A 130 -21.13 -6.60 0.44
N ALA A 131 -20.35 -7.22 -0.45
CA ALA A 131 -19.57 -6.52 -1.46
C ALA A 131 -20.47 -5.70 -2.42
N ARG A 132 -21.59 -6.28 -2.88
CA ARG A 132 -22.62 -5.56 -3.65
C ARG A 132 -23.18 -4.36 -2.89
N GLY A 133 -23.49 -4.53 -1.60
CA GLY A 133 -23.95 -3.43 -0.75
C GLY A 133 -22.94 -2.29 -0.63
N LEU A 134 -21.65 -2.62 -0.47
CA LEU A 134 -20.57 -1.65 -0.45
C LEU A 134 -20.48 -0.89 -1.79
N ILE A 135 -20.50 -1.59 -2.93
CA ILE A 135 -20.47 -0.97 -4.26
C ILE A 135 -21.65 -0.02 -4.45
N GLN A 136 -22.86 -0.41 -4.02
CA GLN A 136 -24.03 0.47 -4.06
C GLN A 136 -23.86 1.71 -3.19
N SER A 137 -23.28 1.57 -2.00
CA SER A 137 -22.99 2.70 -1.12
C SER A 137 -21.97 3.67 -1.74
N ILE A 138 -20.93 3.14 -2.39
CA ILE A 138 -19.93 3.91 -3.13
C ILE A 138 -20.59 4.63 -4.31
N GLY A 139 -21.42 3.94 -5.10
CA GLY A 139 -22.13 4.53 -6.23
C GLY A 139 -23.08 5.66 -5.80
N LYS A 140 -23.79 5.50 -4.68
CA LYS A 140 -24.60 6.57 -4.08
C LYS A 140 -23.74 7.74 -3.60
N ALA A 141 -22.61 7.45 -2.97
CA ALA A 141 -21.67 8.42 -2.41
C ALA A 141 -20.94 9.24 -3.48
N ALA A 142 -20.55 8.61 -4.59
CA ALA A 142 -20.04 9.28 -5.79
C ALA A 142 -21.05 10.27 -6.38
N GLY A 143 -22.32 10.17 -5.97
CA GLY A 143 -23.45 10.65 -6.74
C GLY A 143 -23.63 9.73 -7.94
N TRP A 144 -24.86 9.35 -8.24
CA TRP A 144 -25.24 8.58 -9.44
C TRP A 144 -24.88 9.28 -10.78
N MET A 145 -24.04 10.32 -10.74
CA MET A 145 -23.77 11.36 -11.71
C MET A 145 -22.44 11.16 -12.48
N LEU A 146 -21.78 10.01 -12.39
CA LEU A 146 -20.92 9.58 -13.51
C LEU A 146 -21.78 9.05 -14.69
N ALA A 147 -23.05 8.70 -14.44
CA ALA A 147 -23.97 8.24 -15.48
C ALA A 147 -24.64 9.41 -16.23
N THR A 148 -25.02 10.49 -15.54
CA THR A 148 -25.84 11.57 -16.15
C THR A 148 -25.06 12.46 -17.12
N GLU A 149 -23.78 12.72 -16.84
CA GLU A 149 -22.96 13.60 -17.70
C GLU A 149 -22.44 12.87 -18.97
N TYR A 150 -22.40 11.53 -18.95
CA TYR A 150 -21.98 10.71 -20.09
C TYR A 150 -23.14 10.06 -20.86
N ALA A 151 -24.33 9.90 -20.27
CA ALA A 151 -25.50 9.36 -20.97
C ALA A 151 -25.94 10.24 -22.15
N THR A 152 -25.81 11.57 -22.03
CA THR A 152 -26.25 12.52 -23.06
C THR A 152 -25.23 12.70 -24.19
N HIS A 153 -23.92 12.59 -23.92
CA HIS A 153 -22.88 12.73 -24.96
C HIS A 153 -22.56 11.44 -25.71
N VAL A 154 -22.78 10.26 -25.12
CA VAL A 154 -22.54 8.97 -25.80
C VAL A 154 -23.72 8.57 -26.67
N ALA A 155 -24.96 8.90 -26.28
CA ALA A 155 -26.15 8.52 -27.03
C ALA A 155 -26.24 9.15 -28.44
N SER A 156 -25.80 10.41 -28.62
CA SER A 156 -25.87 11.10 -29.92
C SER A 156 -24.76 10.72 -30.90
N GLY A 157 -23.59 10.28 -30.39
CA GLY A 157 -22.49 9.76 -31.20
C GLY A 157 -22.65 8.28 -31.59
N ALA A 158 -23.20 7.46 -30.69
CA ALA A 158 -23.41 6.02 -30.91
C ALA A 158 -24.44 5.73 -32.02
N PHE A 159 -25.51 6.52 -32.10
CA PHE A 159 -26.55 6.33 -33.13
C PHE A 159 -26.04 6.64 -34.55
N LYS A 160 -25.04 7.52 -34.68
CA LYS A 160 -24.44 7.89 -35.98
C LYS A 160 -23.33 6.94 -36.45
N ALA A 161 -22.71 6.19 -35.55
CA ALA A 161 -21.62 5.26 -35.87
C ALA A 161 -22.10 3.82 -36.09
N ALA A 162 -23.26 3.45 -35.52
CA ALA A 162 -23.86 2.12 -35.66
C ALA A 162 -24.38 1.82 -37.09
N THR A 163 -24.63 2.84 -37.91
CA THR A 163 -25.18 2.67 -39.26
C THR A 163 -24.15 2.28 -40.33
N LEU A 164 -22.84 2.23 -40.01
CA LEU A 164 -21.79 2.05 -41.02
C LEU A 164 -20.79 0.90 -40.77
N GLY A 165 -21.06 -0.05 -39.89
CA GLY A 165 -20.32 -1.35 -39.80
C GLY A 165 -18.83 -1.30 -39.38
N TRP A 166 -18.18 -0.14 -39.51
CA TRP A 166 -16.76 0.11 -39.18
C TRP A 166 -16.58 0.88 -37.86
N GLY A 167 -17.69 1.28 -37.21
CA GLY A 167 -17.70 2.14 -36.02
C GLY A 167 -17.48 1.45 -34.67
N THR A 168 -17.39 0.12 -34.64
CA THR A 168 -17.33 -0.66 -33.39
C THR A 168 -16.03 -0.40 -32.63
N ALA A 169 -14.88 -0.36 -33.31
CA ALA A 169 -13.59 -0.08 -32.67
C ALA A 169 -13.47 1.36 -32.17
N LEU A 170 -14.08 2.33 -32.87
CA LEU A 170 -13.98 3.76 -32.55
C LEU A 170 -14.74 4.14 -31.27
N THR A 171 -15.80 3.40 -30.95
CA THR A 171 -16.67 3.66 -29.79
C THR A 171 -16.42 2.70 -28.63
N ALA A 172 -15.97 1.47 -28.89
CA ALA A 172 -15.65 0.46 -27.88
C ALA A 172 -14.52 0.88 -26.92
N VAL A 173 -13.41 1.42 -27.44
CA VAL A 173 -12.23 1.74 -26.62
C VAL A 173 -12.53 2.86 -25.62
N PRO A 174 -13.13 4.01 -26.01
CA PRO A 174 -13.51 5.04 -25.04
C PRO A 174 -14.55 4.57 -24.02
N GLN A 175 -15.54 3.77 -24.44
CA GLN A 175 -16.57 3.24 -23.55
C GLN A 175 -16.00 2.24 -22.53
N GLY A 176 -15.12 1.34 -22.99
CA GLY A 176 -14.38 0.43 -22.13
C GLY A 176 -13.55 1.17 -21.09
N ALA A 177 -12.75 2.15 -21.53
CA ALA A 177 -11.92 2.94 -20.61
C ALA A 177 -12.75 3.70 -19.56
N ALA A 178 -13.90 4.25 -19.94
CA ALA A 178 -14.82 4.89 -18.99
C ALA A 178 -15.39 3.89 -17.96
N ALA A 179 -15.77 2.68 -18.40
CA ALA A 179 -16.25 1.63 -17.50
C ALA A 179 -15.17 1.14 -16.53
N GLY A 180 -13.93 1.00 -17.00
CA GLY A 180 -12.78 0.66 -16.15
C GLY A 180 -12.40 1.79 -15.19
N TYR A 181 -12.52 3.05 -15.59
CA TYR A 181 -12.32 4.18 -14.67
C TYR A 181 -13.33 4.16 -13.51
N GLY A 182 -14.60 3.89 -13.80
CA GLY A 182 -15.61 3.69 -12.74
C GLY A 182 -15.23 2.54 -11.80
N SER A 183 -14.77 1.41 -12.35
CA SER A 183 -14.24 0.28 -11.58
C SER A 183 -13.06 0.69 -10.69
N TYR A 184 -12.13 1.50 -11.23
CA TYR A 184 -10.96 1.97 -10.52
C TYR A 184 -11.33 2.82 -9.30
N ILE A 185 -12.28 3.75 -9.46
CA ILE A 185 -12.80 4.57 -8.36
C ILE A 185 -13.48 3.70 -7.28
N VAL A 186 -14.30 2.73 -7.69
CA VAL A 186 -14.91 1.76 -6.76
C VAL A 186 -13.84 0.98 -6.00
N GLY A 187 -12.79 0.54 -6.68
CA GLY A 187 -11.67 -0.17 -6.09
C GLY A 187 -10.92 0.68 -5.05
N GLN A 188 -10.61 1.93 -5.37
CA GLN A 188 -9.94 2.86 -4.46
C GLN A 188 -10.80 3.19 -3.23
N ALA A 189 -12.11 3.36 -3.42
CA ALA A 189 -13.03 3.59 -2.31
C ALA A 189 -13.19 2.35 -1.40
N ALA A 190 -13.27 1.16 -1.99
CA ALA A 190 -13.31 -0.10 -1.23
C ALA A 190 -12.00 -0.35 -0.47
N LYS A 191 -10.86 -0.05 -1.09
CA LYS A 191 -9.54 -0.10 -0.45
C LYS A 191 -9.49 0.77 0.80
N TYR A 192 -9.90 2.04 0.69
CA TYR A 192 -10.01 2.94 1.85
C TYR A 192 -10.93 2.34 2.93
N TYR A 193 -12.11 1.85 2.55
CA TYR A 193 -13.05 1.23 3.49
C TYR A 193 -12.44 0.05 4.26
N PHE A 194 -11.60 -0.77 3.60
CA PHE A 194 -10.94 -1.90 4.25
C PHE A 194 -9.70 -1.50 5.07
N GLU A 195 -8.98 -0.45 4.68
CA GLU A 195 -7.90 0.14 5.49
C GLU A 195 -8.41 0.64 6.84
N HIS A 196 -9.67 1.05 6.90
CA HIS A 196 -10.35 1.51 8.11
C HIS A 196 -11.20 0.40 8.76
N GLY A 197 -10.85 -0.86 8.56
CA GLY A 197 -11.47 -1.99 9.26
C GLY A 197 -12.90 -2.31 8.83
N ALA A 198 -13.20 -2.17 7.54
CA ALA A 198 -14.56 -2.24 6.99
C ALA A 198 -15.50 -1.16 7.56
N SER A 199 -14.98 0.07 7.64
CA SER A 199 -15.74 1.27 8.00
C SER A 199 -15.27 2.45 7.16
N TRP A 200 -16.01 3.57 7.18
CA TRP A 200 -15.56 4.82 6.56
C TRP A 200 -14.71 5.67 7.52
N GLY A 201 -14.33 5.12 8.67
CA GLY A 201 -13.70 5.87 9.76
C GLY A 201 -14.62 6.97 10.29
N ASP A 202 -14.04 8.12 10.60
CA ASP A 202 -14.76 9.32 11.05
C ASP A 202 -15.36 10.15 9.90
N GLU A 203 -15.22 9.68 8.66
CA GLU A 203 -15.65 10.40 7.48
C GLU A 203 -16.95 9.83 6.88
N ALA A 204 -17.75 10.70 6.26
CA ALA A 204 -18.88 10.26 5.47
C ALA A 204 -18.41 9.60 4.16
N PRO A 205 -19.06 8.53 3.67
CA PRO A 205 -18.72 7.86 2.41
C PRO A 205 -18.58 8.84 1.23
N LYS A 206 -19.46 9.85 1.18
CA LYS A 206 -19.47 10.89 0.14
C LYS A 206 -18.20 11.74 0.15
N SER A 207 -17.68 12.10 1.33
CA SER A 207 -16.45 12.89 1.47
C SER A 207 -15.24 12.09 0.99
N VAL A 208 -15.16 10.82 1.40
CA VAL A 208 -14.08 9.91 0.99
C VAL A 208 -14.08 9.72 -0.53
N VAL A 209 -15.23 9.38 -1.12
CA VAL A 209 -15.33 9.14 -2.56
C VAL A 209 -15.05 10.40 -3.36
N ARG A 210 -15.53 11.56 -2.90
CA ARG A 210 -15.24 12.86 -3.52
C ARG A 210 -13.74 13.16 -3.52
N ARG A 211 -13.06 12.96 -2.39
CA ARG A 211 -11.61 13.15 -2.28
C ARG A 211 -10.85 12.20 -3.21
N ILE A 212 -11.27 10.94 -3.32
CA ILE A 212 -10.68 9.98 -4.25
C ILE A 212 -10.83 10.46 -5.69
N LEU A 213 -12.01 10.97 -6.07
CA LEU A 213 -12.25 11.54 -7.39
C LEU A 213 -11.36 12.78 -7.66
N GLU A 214 -11.26 13.69 -6.70
CA GLU A 214 -10.46 14.92 -6.79
C GLU A 214 -8.95 14.63 -6.88
N ASN A 215 -8.47 13.63 -6.14
CA ASN A 215 -7.05 13.25 -6.13
C ASN A 215 -6.66 12.27 -7.24
N THR A 216 -7.62 11.72 -7.99
CA THR A 216 -7.34 10.83 -9.11
C THR A 216 -7.16 11.66 -10.38
N ASP A 217 -5.98 11.58 -11.00
CA ASP A 217 -5.76 12.08 -12.36
C ASP A 217 -6.59 11.24 -13.35
N LYS A 218 -7.80 11.73 -13.62
CA LYS A 218 -8.78 11.07 -14.49
C LYS A 218 -8.24 10.84 -15.90
N ASP A 219 -7.55 11.84 -16.46
CA ASP A 219 -7.09 11.77 -17.85
C ASP A 219 -5.95 10.76 -18.00
N SER A 220 -5.04 10.71 -17.02
CA SER A 220 -3.99 9.69 -16.95
C SER A 220 -4.56 8.27 -16.88
N VAL A 221 -5.51 8.03 -15.96
CA VAL A 221 -6.14 6.71 -15.79
C VAL A 221 -6.91 6.31 -17.05
N LEU A 222 -7.71 7.20 -17.63
CA LEU A 222 -8.45 6.93 -18.86
C LEU A 222 -7.52 6.63 -20.02
N THR A 223 -6.43 7.38 -20.18
CA THR A 223 -5.44 7.17 -21.24
C THR A 223 -4.78 5.81 -21.09
N SER A 224 -4.32 5.47 -19.89
CA SER A 224 -3.68 4.17 -19.62
C SER A 224 -4.63 3.00 -19.86
N LEU A 225 -5.92 3.12 -19.52
CA LEU A 225 -6.92 2.09 -19.80
C LEU A 225 -7.21 1.97 -21.31
N ARG A 226 -7.28 3.08 -22.06
CA ARG A 226 -7.45 3.04 -23.53
C ARG A 226 -6.30 2.31 -24.20
N GLU A 227 -5.07 2.64 -23.82
CA GLU A 227 -3.88 1.96 -24.34
C GLU A 227 -3.89 0.46 -24.00
N GLU A 228 -4.27 0.10 -22.77
CA GLU A 228 -4.36 -1.30 -22.36
C GLU A 228 -5.38 -2.09 -23.19
N ILE A 229 -6.55 -1.52 -23.44
CA ILE A 229 -7.55 -2.10 -24.34
C ILE A 229 -6.97 -2.28 -25.74
N GLN A 230 -6.37 -1.23 -26.32
CA GLN A 230 -5.78 -1.27 -27.66
C GLN A 230 -4.70 -2.34 -27.77
N ARG A 231 -3.77 -2.42 -26.80
CA ARG A 231 -2.71 -3.44 -26.73
C ARG A 231 -3.29 -4.86 -26.70
N LYS A 232 -4.32 -5.10 -25.89
CA LYS A 232 -4.94 -6.44 -25.76
C LYS A 232 -5.75 -6.82 -26.99
N MET A 233 -6.49 -5.89 -27.59
CA MET A 233 -7.21 -6.13 -28.84
C MET A 233 -6.26 -6.39 -30.02
N ALA A 234 -5.15 -5.66 -30.10
CA ALA A 234 -4.13 -5.87 -31.14
C ALA A 234 -3.46 -7.24 -31.02
N ARG A 235 -3.17 -7.72 -29.80
CA ARG A 235 -2.67 -9.09 -29.57
C ARG A 235 -3.69 -10.16 -29.99
N ASN A 236 -4.98 -9.92 -29.76
CA ASN A 236 -6.03 -10.89 -30.11
C ASN A 236 -6.18 -11.09 -31.64
N LYS A 237 -5.91 -10.06 -32.45
CA LYS A 237 -5.94 -10.18 -33.93
C LYS A 237 -4.95 -11.18 -34.50
N TYR A 238 -3.90 -11.56 -33.77
CA TYR A 238 -2.93 -12.57 -34.19
C TYR A 238 -3.29 -13.99 -33.72
N ALA A 239 -4.29 -14.15 -32.85
CA ALA A 239 -4.82 -15.46 -32.50
C ALA A 239 -5.75 -16.00 -33.60
N ASP A 240 -6.52 -15.12 -34.24
CA ASP A 240 -7.46 -15.46 -35.33
C ASP A 240 -6.79 -15.74 -36.70
N GLN A 241 -5.46 -15.61 -36.82
CA GLN A 241 -4.73 -15.86 -38.08
C GLN A 241 -4.04 -17.23 -38.16
N ASN A 242 -4.21 -18.08 -37.15
CA ASN A 242 -3.58 -19.41 -37.05
C ASN A 242 -4.59 -20.57 -37.03
N GLU A 243 -5.84 -20.35 -37.45
CA GLU A 243 -6.80 -21.40 -37.83
C GLU A 243 -6.97 -21.43 -39.35
#